data_AF-A0A514XKF5-F1
#
_entry.id   AF-A0A514XKF5-F1
#
_cell.length_a   1.000
_cell.length_b   1.000
_cell.length_c   1.000
_cell.angle_alpha   90.00
_cell.angle_beta   90.00
_cell.angle_gamma   90.00
#
_symmetry.space_group_name_H-M   'P 1'
#
loop_
_entity.id
_entity.type
_entity.pdbx_description
1 polymer ?
#
loop_
_entity_poly.entity_id
_entity_poly.type
_entity_poly.pdbx_seq_one_letter_code
_entity_poly.pdbx_strand_id
1 'polypeptide(L)'
;MNVQVVSFNCLLKNKLGQLISSTFNREVLVSVSAPNQPLVGLSKGLQNLKKGEKRTIAVSAEEAYGFYDPKKVILFPRTKLPKTLRVGETVSITGKSGTIRTYIVLQFHDGMVSLDGNHPLAGQDLIFEIEATEAREATPEEIDESVNVVSGQLLH
;
A
#
# COMPACT_ATOMS: atom_id res chain seq x y z
N MET A 1 -13.28 -16.77 14.67
CA MET A 1 -12.54 -15.64 14.06
C MET A 1 -13.56 -14.51 13.90
N ASN A 2 -13.35 -13.35 14.52
CA ASN A 2 -14.23 -12.20 14.30
C ASN A 2 -13.75 -11.47 13.05
N VAL A 3 -14.55 -11.50 12.01
CA VAL A 3 -14.31 -10.78 10.75
C VAL A 3 -15.36 -9.68 10.65
N GLN A 4 -14.90 -8.45 10.44
CA GLN A 4 -15.76 -7.27 10.40
C GLN A 4 -15.64 -6.60 9.05
N VAL A 5 -16.76 -6.21 8.45
CA VAL A 5 -16.76 -5.28 7.32
C VAL A 5 -16.84 -3.87 7.88
N VAL A 6 -15.86 -3.04 7.54
CA VAL A 6 -15.77 -1.65 7.97
C VAL A 6 -15.72 -0.76 6.75
N SER A 7 -16.69 0.16 6.66
CA SER A 7 -16.68 1.25 5.69
C SER A 7 -16.20 2.50 6.40
N PHE A 8 -15.22 3.18 5.82
CA PHE A 8 -14.60 4.34 6.43
C PHE A 8 -14.09 5.37 5.41
N ASN A 9 -13.99 6.60 5.87
CA ASN A 9 -13.17 7.64 5.25
C ASN A 9 -11.80 7.61 5.90
N CYS A 10 -10.74 7.82 5.12
CA CYS A 10 -9.37 7.83 5.61
C CYS A 10 -8.60 9.02 5.05
N LEU A 11 -7.93 9.75 5.94
CA LEU A 11 -6.89 10.70 5.56
C LEU A 11 -5.54 10.09 5.91
N LEU A 12 -4.70 9.91 4.89
CA LEU A 12 -3.33 9.45 5.03
C LEU A 12 -2.39 10.65 5.10
N LYS A 13 -1.68 10.80 6.21
CA LYS A 13 -0.69 11.84 6.44
C LYS A 13 0.68 11.23 6.70
N ASN A 14 1.73 11.99 6.40
CA ASN A 14 3.08 11.67 6.88
C ASN A 14 3.27 12.19 8.32
N LYS A 15 4.42 11.86 8.93
CA LYS A 15 4.82 12.35 10.26
C LYS A 15 4.90 13.88 10.38
N LEU A 16 5.05 14.59 9.27
CA LEU A 16 5.05 16.07 9.22
C LEU A 16 3.63 16.66 9.17
N GLY A 17 2.59 15.82 9.16
CA GLY A 17 1.19 16.25 9.07
C GLY A 17 0.76 16.62 7.65
N GLN A 18 1.60 16.41 6.64
CA GLN A 18 1.23 16.65 5.25
C GLN A 18 0.31 15.53 4.76
N LEU A 19 -0.81 15.92 4.16
CA LEU A 19 -1.74 15.00 3.53
C LEU A 19 -1.08 14.36 2.30
N ILE A 20 -0.93 13.05 2.32
CA ILE A 20 -0.40 12.25 1.22
C ILE A 20 -1.56 11.82 0.32
N SER A 21 -2.64 11.32 0.92
CA SER A 21 -3.80 10.81 0.21
C SER A 21 -5.04 10.88 1.08
N SER A 22 -6.21 10.85 0.45
CA SER A 22 -7.51 10.78 1.12
C SER A 22 -8.39 9.79 0.37
N THR A 23 -9.02 8.87 1.09
CA THR A 23 -10.03 7.97 0.55
C THR A 23 -11.36 8.21 1.24
N PHE A 24 -12.44 8.08 0.48
CA PHE A 24 -13.80 8.25 0.97
C PHE A 24 -14.60 6.98 0.67
N ASN A 25 -15.46 6.57 1.61
CA ASN A 25 -16.30 5.37 1.53
C ASN A 25 -15.52 4.12 1.12
N ARG A 26 -14.35 3.90 1.73
CA ARG A 26 -13.59 2.68 1.51
C ARG A 26 -14.16 1.59 2.40
N GLU A 27 -14.65 0.52 1.79
CA GLU A 27 -15.04 -0.70 2.49
C GLU A 27 -13.86 -1.68 2.50
N VAL A 28 -13.55 -2.24 3.67
CA VAL A 28 -12.56 -3.30 3.81
C VAL A 28 -13.06 -4.38 4.76
N LEU A 29 -12.68 -5.61 4.46
CA LEU A 29 -12.85 -6.73 5.36
C LEU A 29 -11.66 -6.76 6.33
N VAL A 30 -11.95 -6.48 7.59
CA VAL A 30 -10.99 -6.45 8.69
C VAL A 30 -10.98 -7.82 9.36
N SER A 31 -9.83 -8.50 9.27
CA SER A 31 -9.55 -9.73 10.01
C SER A 31 -8.22 -9.60 10.76
N VAL A 32 -7.88 -10.60 11.58
CA VAL A 32 -6.56 -10.68 12.19
C VAL A 32 -5.53 -10.94 11.08
N SER A 33 -4.86 -9.87 10.64
CA SER A 33 -3.83 -9.97 9.60
C SER A 33 -2.66 -10.86 10.04
N ALA A 34 -2.19 -11.70 9.11
CA ALA A 34 -0.96 -12.45 9.29
C ALA A 34 0.25 -11.50 9.38
N PRO A 35 1.33 -11.87 10.09
CA PRO A 35 2.46 -10.97 10.39
C PRO A 35 3.27 -10.47 9.18
N ASN A 36 2.94 -10.86 7.93
CA ASN A 36 3.69 -10.52 6.72
C ASN A 36 2.85 -9.85 5.62
N GLN A 37 1.68 -9.28 5.96
CA GLN A 37 0.90 -8.51 5.00
C GLN A 37 1.25 -7.01 5.08
N PRO A 38 1.16 -6.26 3.97
CA PRO A 38 1.27 -4.81 4.05
C PRO A 38 0.15 -4.23 4.93
N LEU A 39 0.41 -3.09 5.57
CA LEU A 39 -0.54 -2.35 6.39
C LEU A 39 -1.07 -3.14 7.62
N VAL A 40 -0.28 -4.05 8.19
CA VAL A 40 -0.65 -4.77 9.43
C VAL A 40 -1.07 -3.81 10.54
N GLY A 41 -0.37 -2.67 10.69
CA GLY A 41 -0.69 -1.68 11.72
C GLY A 41 -2.07 -1.03 11.51
N LEU A 42 -2.46 -0.78 10.25
CA LEU A 42 -3.78 -0.27 9.92
C LEU A 42 -4.86 -1.32 10.24
N SER A 43 -4.67 -2.57 9.79
CA SER A 43 -5.63 -3.66 10.06
C SER A 43 -5.86 -3.86 11.56
N LYS A 44 -4.81 -3.84 12.38
CA LYS A 44 -4.92 -3.87 13.85
C LYS A 44 -5.72 -2.69 14.39
N GLY A 45 -5.45 -1.48 13.90
CA GLY A 45 -6.14 -0.28 14.35
C GLY A 45 -7.60 -0.18 13.90
N LEU A 46 -7.99 -0.86 12.82
CA LEU A 46 -9.37 -0.94 12.35
C LEU A 46 -10.23 -1.97 13.11
N GLN A 47 -9.61 -2.85 13.89
CA GLN A 47 -10.36 -3.85 14.66
C GLN A 47 -11.28 -3.20 15.69
N ASN A 48 -12.46 -3.79 15.85
CA ASN A 48 -13.48 -3.39 16.82
C ASN A 48 -13.89 -1.92 16.68
N LEU A 49 -13.82 -1.36 15.47
CA LEU A 49 -14.39 -0.04 15.19
C LEU A 49 -15.91 -0.13 15.27
N LYS A 50 -16.52 0.92 15.80
CA LYS A 50 -17.97 1.12 15.80
C LYS A 50 -18.36 2.13 14.73
N LYS A 51 -19.59 2.00 14.23
CA LYS A 51 -20.18 2.99 13.32
C LYS A 51 -20.13 4.39 13.95
N GLY A 52 -19.63 5.37 13.18
CA GLY A 52 -19.46 6.76 13.60
C GLY A 52 -18.18 7.03 14.40
N GLU A 53 -17.37 6.02 14.69
CA GLU A 53 -16.14 6.20 15.46
C GLU A 53 -15.04 6.83 14.59
N LYS A 54 -14.31 7.78 15.19
CA LYS A 54 -13.10 8.36 14.59
C LYS A 54 -11.88 7.89 15.35
N ARG A 55 -10.85 7.46 14.62
CA ARG A 55 -9.62 6.91 15.20
C ARG A 55 -8.41 7.36 14.40
N THR A 56 -7.40 7.85 15.10
CA THR A 56 -6.09 8.13 14.51
C THR A 56 -5.16 6.96 14.78
N ILE A 57 -4.66 6.34 13.72
CA ILE A 57 -3.78 5.17 13.78
C ILE A 57 -2.43 5.58 13.23
N ALA A 58 -1.42 5.64 14.11
CA ALA A 58 -0.04 5.81 13.70
C ALA A 58 0.56 4.44 13.38
N VAL A 59 1.08 4.29 12.16
CA VAL A 59 1.68 3.06 11.65
C VAL A 59 3.13 3.34 11.31
N SER A 60 4.05 2.61 11.93
CA SER A 60 5.48 2.72 11.62
C SER A 60 5.76 2.31 10.17
N ALA A 61 6.89 2.75 9.62
CA ALA A 61 7.31 2.30 8.29
C ALA A 61 7.30 0.77 8.15
N GLU A 62 7.73 0.04 9.18
CA GLU A 62 7.74 -1.43 9.22
C GLU A 62 6.34 -2.04 9.08
N GLU A 63 5.36 -1.53 9.82
CA GLU A 63 3.98 -2.04 9.83
C GLU A 63 3.12 -1.49 8.67
N ALA A 64 3.64 -0.52 7.91
CA ALA A 64 3.00 0.06 6.74
C ALA A 64 3.43 -0.64 5.44
N TYR A 65 4.42 -0.07 4.75
CA TYR A 65 4.95 -0.59 3.47
C TYR A 65 6.34 -1.22 3.60
N GLY A 66 6.81 -1.39 4.84
CA GLY A 66 8.16 -1.81 5.16
C GLY A 66 9.18 -0.67 5.07
N PHE A 67 10.39 -0.98 5.50
CA PHE A 67 11.53 -0.09 5.32
C PHE A 67 11.92 0.00 3.84
N TYR A 68 12.54 1.13 3.51
CA TYR A 68 13.24 1.27 2.24
C TYR A 68 14.32 0.20 2.13
N ASP A 69 14.30 -0.59 1.05
CA ASP A 69 15.29 -1.63 0.79
C ASP A 69 16.19 -1.22 -0.39
N PRO A 70 17.46 -0.85 -0.14
CA PRO A 70 18.41 -0.53 -1.20
C PRO A 70 18.63 -1.67 -2.20
N LYS A 71 18.36 -2.92 -1.81
CA LYS A 71 18.50 -4.08 -2.71
C LYS A 71 17.41 -4.15 -3.76
N LYS A 72 16.31 -3.40 -3.60
CA LYS A 72 15.26 -3.24 -4.61
C LYS A 72 15.58 -2.16 -5.64
N VAL A 73 16.68 -1.45 -5.47
CA VAL A 73 17.24 -0.57 -6.50
C VAL A 73 18.08 -1.41 -7.45
N ILE A 74 17.73 -1.37 -8.73
CA ILE A 74 18.41 -2.15 -9.77
C ILE A 74 19.03 -1.22 -10.82
N LEU A 75 20.10 -1.69 -11.44
CA LEU A 75 20.65 -1.09 -12.65
C LEU A 75 20.05 -1.77 -13.89
N PHE A 76 19.47 -0.98 -14.78
CA PHE A 76 18.80 -1.48 -15.98
C PHE A 76 19.35 -0.81 -17.26
N PRO A 77 19.53 -1.54 -18.37
CA PRO A 77 20.02 -0.97 -19.61
C PRO A 77 19.10 0.13 -20.16
N ARG A 78 19.64 1.33 -20.38
CA ARG A 78 18.89 2.48 -20.90
C ARG A 78 18.26 2.21 -22.26
N THR A 79 18.90 1.37 -23.07
CA THR A 79 18.48 0.98 -24.41
C THR A 79 17.17 0.20 -24.43
N LYS A 80 16.79 -0.43 -23.32
CA LYS A 80 15.53 -1.17 -23.16
C LYS A 80 14.37 -0.30 -22.67
N LEU A 81 14.61 0.99 -22.40
CA LEU A 81 13.62 1.93 -21.88
C LEU A 81 13.28 3.01 -22.94
N PRO A 82 12.06 3.58 -22.91
CA PRO A 82 11.68 4.66 -23.81
C PRO A 82 12.65 5.85 -23.75
N LYS A 83 13.00 6.46 -24.89
CA LYS A 83 13.91 7.61 -24.94
C LYS A 83 13.36 8.86 -24.23
N THR A 84 12.06 8.95 -24.08
CA THR A 84 11.35 10.07 -23.44
C THR A 84 11.34 10.04 -21.91
N LEU A 85 11.76 8.93 -21.30
CA LEU A 85 11.71 8.72 -19.86
C LEU A 85 12.61 9.70 -19.09
N ARG A 86 12.11 10.28 -17.99
CA ARG A 86 12.82 11.24 -17.13
C ARG A 86 12.99 10.73 -15.70
N VAL A 87 13.91 11.36 -14.95
CA VAL A 87 14.09 11.10 -13.52
C VAL A 87 12.80 11.44 -12.78
N GLY A 88 12.40 10.58 -11.85
CA GLY A 88 11.15 10.66 -11.10
C GLY A 88 9.94 10.05 -11.81
N GLU A 89 10.03 9.71 -13.10
CA GLU A 89 8.95 9.01 -13.79
C GLU A 89 8.93 7.52 -13.45
N THR A 90 7.73 6.93 -13.47
CA THR A 90 7.53 5.49 -13.27
C THR A 90 7.63 4.72 -14.59
N VAL A 91 8.22 3.53 -14.55
CA VAL A 91 8.30 2.61 -15.67
C VAL A 91 7.91 1.19 -15.25
N SER A 92 7.10 0.53 -16.09
CA SER A 92 6.71 -0.87 -15.88
C SER A 92 7.64 -1.79 -16.65
N ILE A 93 8.26 -2.73 -15.95
CA ILE A 93 9.15 -3.74 -16.52
C ILE A 93 8.51 -5.12 -16.35
N THR A 94 8.34 -5.82 -17.46
CA THR A 94 7.92 -7.21 -17.47
C THR A 94 9.12 -8.11 -17.21
N GLY A 95 9.10 -8.83 -16.09
CA GLY A 95 10.10 -9.82 -15.73
C GLY A 95 10.00 -11.10 -16.59
N LYS A 96 11.01 -11.97 -16.48
CA LYS A 96 11.08 -13.23 -17.23
C LYS A 96 9.92 -14.19 -16.95
N SER A 97 9.32 -14.10 -15.77
CA SER A 97 8.14 -14.86 -15.36
C SER A 97 6.82 -14.30 -15.87
N GLY A 98 6.83 -13.25 -16.71
CA GLY A 98 5.62 -12.53 -17.13
C GLY A 98 5.08 -11.54 -16.08
N THR A 99 5.68 -11.48 -14.89
CA THR A 99 5.27 -10.55 -13.84
C THR A 99 5.67 -9.12 -14.20
N ILE A 100 4.69 -8.21 -14.27
CA ILE A 100 4.94 -6.78 -14.45
C ILE A 100 5.28 -6.17 -13.10
N ARG A 101 6.38 -5.42 -13.03
CA ARG A 101 6.76 -4.63 -11.86
C ARG A 101 6.98 -3.18 -12.23
N THR A 102 6.46 -2.27 -11.43
CA THR A 102 6.66 -0.83 -11.59
C THR A 102 7.89 -0.38 -10.82
N TYR A 103 8.68 0.49 -11.43
CA TYR A 103 9.87 1.10 -10.84
C TYR A 103 9.84 2.63 -11.03
N ILE A 104 10.50 3.37 -10.15
CA ILE A 104 10.74 4.82 -10.29
C ILE A 104 12.16 5.04 -10.81
N VAL A 105 12.33 5.94 -11.78
CA VAL A 105 13.66 6.31 -12.29
C VAL A 105 14.37 7.22 -11.29
N LEU A 106 15.49 6.76 -10.73
CA LEU A 106 16.30 7.54 -9.81
C LEU A 106 17.34 8.39 -10.54
N GLN A 107 18.09 7.77 -11.45
CA GLN A 107 19.23 8.42 -12.09
C GLN A 107 19.61 7.75 -13.41
N PHE A 108 20.05 8.56 -14.37
CA PHE A 108 20.68 8.09 -15.60
C PHE A 108 22.20 8.07 -15.44
N HIS A 109 22.81 6.99 -15.93
CA HIS A 109 24.25 6.78 -16.03
C HIS A 109 24.62 6.57 -17.51
N ASP A 110 25.91 6.39 -17.80
CA ASP A 110 26.34 6.07 -19.16
C ASP A 110 25.82 4.68 -19.58
N GLY A 111 24.87 4.65 -20.51
CA GLY A 111 24.21 3.43 -21.00
C GLY A 111 23.26 2.71 -20.01
N MET A 112 23.20 3.13 -18.75
CA MET A 112 22.45 2.46 -17.67
C MET A 112 21.52 3.41 -16.92
N VAL A 113 20.52 2.86 -16.22
CA VAL A 113 19.56 3.62 -15.41
C VAL A 113 19.37 2.94 -14.06
N SER A 114 19.42 3.72 -12.98
CA SER A 114 19.03 3.26 -11.64
C SER A 114 17.51 3.35 -11.49
N LEU A 115 16.89 2.22 -11.18
CA LEU A 115 15.45 2.06 -11.03
C LEU A 115 15.11 1.57 -9.63
N ASP A 116 14.16 2.21 -8.97
CA ASP A 116 13.72 1.88 -7.62
C ASP A 116 12.41 1.07 -7.64
N GLY A 117 12.45 -0.15 -7.12
CA GLY A 117 11.28 -1.02 -6.98
C GLY A 117 10.60 -0.95 -5.61
N ASN A 118 11.00 -0.03 -4.73
CA ASN A 118 10.32 0.18 -3.45
C ASN A 118 8.94 0.80 -3.65
N HIS A 119 8.04 0.58 -2.69
CA HIS A 119 6.78 1.31 -2.64
C HIS A 119 7.08 2.81 -2.43
N PRO A 120 6.35 3.75 -3.05
CA PRO A 120 6.63 5.20 -2.89
C PRO A 120 6.63 5.70 -1.43
N LEU A 121 5.92 5.00 -0.55
CA LEU A 121 5.80 5.30 0.88
C LEU A 121 6.67 4.39 1.77
N ALA A 122 7.55 3.56 1.20
CA ALA A 122 8.47 2.73 1.97
C ALA A 122 9.41 3.58 2.83
N GLY A 123 9.68 3.15 4.06
CA GLY A 123 10.52 3.88 5.01
C GLY A 123 9.85 5.09 5.68
N GLN A 124 8.56 5.35 5.42
CA GLN A 124 7.83 6.46 6.03
C GLN A 124 6.87 5.99 7.12
N ASP A 125 6.92 6.63 8.28
CA ASP A 125 5.86 6.53 9.29
C ASP A 125 4.61 7.23 8.78
N LEU A 126 3.47 6.54 8.83
CA LEU A 126 2.20 6.98 8.28
C LEU A 126 1.17 7.18 9.39
N ILE A 127 0.35 8.21 9.25
CA ILE A 127 -0.76 8.50 10.16
C ILE A 127 -2.05 8.37 9.37
N PHE A 128 -2.91 7.45 9.78
CA PHE A 128 -4.22 7.21 9.20
C PHE A 128 -5.29 7.80 10.11
N GLU A 129 -6.00 8.83 9.67
CA GLU A 129 -7.17 9.35 10.35
C GLU A 129 -8.41 8.69 9.75
N ILE A 130 -8.98 7.75 10.50
CA ILE A 130 -10.12 6.95 10.09
C ILE A 130 -11.40 7.53 10.68
N GLU A 131 -12.43 7.62 9.86
CA GLU A 131 -13.81 7.86 10.27
C GLU A 131 -14.68 6.72 9.76
N ALA A 132 -15.11 5.83 10.67
CA ALA A 132 -15.95 4.70 10.33
C ALA A 132 -17.37 5.17 10.02
N THR A 133 -17.80 5.03 8.78
CA THR A 133 -19.16 5.33 8.33
C THR A 133 -20.10 4.15 8.58
N GLU A 134 -19.56 2.92 8.56
CA GLU A 134 -20.29 1.70 8.88
C GLU A 134 -19.33 0.64 9.45
N ALA A 135 -19.85 -0.18 10.36
CA ALA A 135 -19.11 -1.30 10.93
C ALA A 135 -20.10 -2.41 11.28
N ARG A 136 -19.97 -3.57 10.64
CA ARG A 136 -20.84 -4.74 10.84
C ARG A 136 -20.05 -6.03 10.76
N GLU A 137 -20.60 -7.11 11.29
CA GLU A 137 -20.00 -8.43 11.10
C GLU A 137 -20.07 -8.83 9.62
N ALA A 138 -19.01 -9.49 9.14
CA ALA A 138 -18.95 -10.01 7.79
C ALA A 138 -19.87 -11.21 7.63
N THR A 139 -20.55 -11.33 6.48
CA THR A 139 -21.33 -12.53 6.19
C THR A 139 -20.42 -13.71 5.81
N PRO A 140 -20.87 -14.96 5.94
CA PRO A 140 -20.08 -16.12 5.54
C PRO A 140 -19.61 -16.07 4.07
N GLU A 141 -20.41 -15.51 3.18
CA GLU A 141 -20.11 -15.35 1.76
C GLU A 141 -18.95 -14.36 1.54
N GLU A 142 -18.94 -13.22 2.24
CA GLU A 142 -17.87 -12.21 2.16
C GLU A 142 -16.54 -12.75 2.71
N ILE A 143 -16.61 -13.60 3.74
CA ILE A 143 -15.44 -14.28 4.29
C ILE A 143 -14.84 -15.22 3.24
N ASP A 144 -15.67 -16.04 2.58
CA ASP A 144 -15.22 -16.98 1.53
C ASP A 144 -14.65 -16.27 0.30
N GLU A 145 -15.29 -15.20 -0.15
CA GLU A 145 -14.79 -14.37 -1.25
C GLU A 145 -13.44 -13.72 -0.91
N SER A 146 -13.25 -13.24 0.33
CA SER A 146 -11.96 -12.64 0.74
C SER A 146 -10.79 -13.64 0.75
N VAL A 147 -11.06 -14.93 0.97
CA VAL A 147 -10.04 -16.00 0.84
C VAL A 147 -9.67 -16.23 -0.64
N ASN A 148 -10.62 -16.03 -1.54
CA ASN A 148 -10.42 -16.15 -3.00
C ASN A 148 -9.79 -14.88 -3.63
N VAL A 149 -9.87 -13.72 -2.96
CA VAL A 149 -9.35 -12.41 -3.44
C VAL A 149 -7.96 -12.08 -2.85
N VAL A 150 -7.07 -13.08 -2.67
CA VAL A 150 -5.63 -12.81 -2.46
C VAL A 150 -4.95 -12.34 -3.77
N SER A 151 -5.71 -12.09 -4.83
CA SER A 151 -5.21 -11.54 -6.10
C SER A 151 -5.67 -10.10 -6.29
N GLY A 152 -4.89 -9.18 -5.71
CA GLY A 152 -4.61 -7.87 -6.29
C GLY A 152 -5.76 -6.87 -6.37
N GLN A 153 -5.83 -5.96 -5.39
CA GLN A 153 -6.07 -4.50 -5.57
C GLN A 153 -6.41 -3.86 -4.22
N LEU A 154 -5.42 -3.84 -3.33
CA LEU A 154 -5.38 -2.80 -2.31
C LEU A 154 -4.74 -1.59 -2.98
N LEU A 155 -5.58 -0.71 -3.53
CA LEU A 155 -5.26 0.62 -4.07
C LEU A 155 -4.81 0.65 -5.56
N HIS A 156 -5.79 0.67 -6.46
CA HIS A 156 -5.74 1.54 -7.65
C HIS A 156 -6.80 2.61 -7.49
#